data_AF-A0A0F9GYE4-F1
#
_entry.id   AF-A0A0F9GYE4-F1
#
_cell.length_a   1.000
_cell.length_b   1.000
_cell.length_c   1.000
_cell.angle_alpha   90.00
_cell.angle_beta   90.00
_cell.angle_gamma   90.00
#
_symmetry.space_group_name_H-M   'P 1'
#
loop_
_entity.id
_entity.type
_entity.pdbx_description
1 polymer ?
#
loop_
_entity_poly.entity_id
_entity_poly.type
_entity_poly.pdbx_seq_one_letter_code
_entity_poly.pdbx_strand_id
1 'polypeptide(L)'
;SFILALDLAEILVQEYNIPFRQSHKIIAQLVKNSENPEEMLNKDKIEEYILKVEDKAIDISQNLIQDLRNFDHCLEKRKSQGSPSKKEVQLNIDKLINSKDSLSKLYLKRTEKIEKAKSLRESIIKDLKS
;
A
#
# COMPACT_ATOMS: atom_id res chain seq x y z
N SER A 1 6.26 -11.79 13.39
CA SER A 1 5.25 -11.53 12.33
C SER A 1 5.87 -11.88 11.00
N PHE A 2 5.19 -12.65 10.15
CA PHE A 2 5.70 -13.13 8.84
C PHE A 2 5.27 -12.21 7.69
N ILE A 3 5.52 -10.90 7.82
CA ILE A 3 4.98 -9.90 6.88
C ILE A 3 5.51 -10.08 5.45
N LEU A 4 6.77 -10.54 5.32
CA LEU A 4 7.46 -10.79 4.05
C LEU A 4 7.02 -12.08 3.35
N ALA A 5 6.14 -12.87 3.97
CA ALA A 5 5.64 -14.12 3.38
C ALA A 5 4.90 -13.85 2.06
N LEU A 6 4.13 -12.75 2.00
CA LEU A 6 3.45 -12.32 0.78
C LEU A 6 4.44 -11.85 -0.29
N ASP A 7 5.42 -11.03 0.10
CA ASP A 7 6.42 -10.52 -0.85
C ASP A 7 7.24 -11.66 -1.45
N LEU A 8 7.58 -12.69 -0.66
CA LEU A 8 8.24 -13.90 -1.17
C LEU A 8 7.33 -14.68 -2.12
N ALA A 9 6.03 -14.85 -1.80
CA ALA A 9 5.09 -15.50 -2.71
C ALA A 9 5.00 -14.77 -4.06
N GLU A 10 4.92 -13.44 -4.04
CA GLU A 10 4.86 -12.61 -5.25
C GLU A 10 6.13 -12.75 -6.09
N ILE A 11 7.31 -12.78 -5.48
CA ILE A 11 8.59 -13.01 -6.17
C ILE A 11 8.63 -14.38 -6.84
N LEU A 12 8.20 -15.45 -6.16
CA LEU A 12 8.14 -16.80 -6.74
C LEU A 12 7.25 -16.86 -7.99
N VAL A 13 6.16 -16.08 -8.00
CA VAL A 13 5.28 -15.98 -9.18
C VAL A 13 5.94 -15.15 -10.28
N GLN A 14 6.47 -13.97 -9.95
CA GLN A 14 6.94 -13.00 -10.93
C GLN A 14 8.27 -13.39 -11.57
N GLU A 15 9.22 -13.89 -10.78
CA GLU A 15 10.60 -14.14 -11.23
C GLU A 15 10.83 -15.59 -11.62
N TYR A 16 10.17 -16.54 -10.94
CA TYR A 16 10.35 -17.99 -11.16
C TYR A 16 9.16 -18.65 -11.85
N ASN A 17 8.13 -17.88 -12.20
CA ASN A 17 6.94 -18.34 -12.93
C ASN A 17 6.23 -19.52 -12.24
N ILE A 18 6.30 -19.61 -10.91
CA ILE A 18 5.59 -20.59 -10.11
C ILE A 18 4.12 -20.13 -10.01
N PRO A 19 3.12 -20.99 -10.28
CA PRO A 19 1.72 -20.59 -10.15
C PRO A 19 1.40 -20.05 -8.75
N PHE A 20 0.53 -19.03 -8.64
CA PHE A 20 0.24 -18.39 -7.35
C PHE A 20 -0.21 -19.36 -6.24
N ARG A 21 -1.06 -20.34 -6.60
CA ARG A 21 -1.48 -21.41 -5.67
C ARG A 21 -0.28 -22.24 -5.18
N GLN A 22 0.67 -22.44 -6.09
CA GLN A 22 2.02 -22.98 -5.91
C GLN A 22 2.77 -22.30 -4.78
N SER A 23 3.10 -21.05 -5.07
CA SER A 23 3.82 -20.15 -4.18
C SER A 23 3.16 -20.07 -2.82
N HIS A 24 1.83 -19.90 -2.75
CA HIS A 24 1.13 -19.83 -1.47
C HIS A 24 1.23 -21.12 -0.63
N LYS A 25 1.23 -22.30 -1.27
CA LYS A 25 1.40 -23.59 -0.58
C LYS A 25 2.82 -23.72 -0.01
N ILE A 26 3.83 -23.31 -0.80
CA ILE A 26 5.25 -23.30 -0.40
C ILE A 26 5.44 -22.38 0.81
N ILE A 27 4.92 -21.15 0.74
CA ILE A 27 4.98 -20.18 1.84
C ILE A 27 4.25 -20.69 3.08
N ALA A 28 3.07 -21.30 2.93
CA ALA A 28 2.34 -21.84 4.08
C ALA A 28 3.13 -22.94 4.80
N GLN A 29 3.84 -23.79 4.06
CA GLN A 29 4.71 -24.82 4.64
C GLN A 29 5.95 -24.18 5.30
N LEU A 30 6.56 -23.19 4.68
CA LEU A 30 7.69 -22.44 5.26
C LEU A 30 7.30 -21.79 6.58
N VAL A 31 6.20 -21.04 6.61
CA VAL A 31 5.71 -20.35 7.82
C VAL A 31 5.36 -21.36 8.93
N LYS A 32 4.74 -22.50 8.57
CA LYS A 32 4.38 -23.54 9.56
C LYS A 32 5.59 -24.22 10.18
N ASN A 33 6.68 -24.36 9.43
CA ASN A 33 7.90 -25.06 9.84
C ASN A 33 9.06 -24.09 10.19
N SER A 34 8.75 -22.81 10.41
CA SER A 34 9.72 -21.81 10.87
C SER A 34 9.29 -21.28 12.22
N GLU A 35 10.22 -21.22 13.18
CA GLU A 35 9.97 -20.65 14.50
C GLU A 35 10.05 -19.12 14.46
N ASN A 36 10.83 -18.57 13.53
CA ASN A 36 11.02 -17.14 13.37
C ASN A 36 11.01 -16.71 11.89
N PRO A 37 10.79 -15.41 11.60
CA PRO A 37 10.73 -14.90 10.22
C PRO A 37 12.06 -14.99 9.45
N GLU A 38 13.21 -15.00 10.13
CA GLU A 38 14.50 -15.11 9.44
C GLU A 38 14.73 -16.52 8.90
N GLU A 39 14.29 -17.53 9.65
CA GLU A 39 14.38 -18.94 9.28
C GLU A 39 13.54 -19.24 8.03
N MET A 40 12.40 -18.57 7.88
CA MET A 40 11.57 -18.63 6.66
C MET A 40 12.33 -18.11 5.42
N LEU A 41 13.24 -17.16 5.61
CA LEU A 41 14.04 -16.54 4.55
C LEU A 41 15.37 -17.28 4.32
N ASN A 42 15.51 -18.51 4.81
CA ASN A 42 16.68 -19.33 4.51
C ASN A 42 16.56 -19.94 3.10
N LYS A 43 17.56 -19.66 2.24
CA LYS A 43 17.64 -20.14 0.86
C LYS A 43 17.39 -21.64 0.76
N ASP A 44 18.17 -22.42 1.52
CA ASP A 44 18.17 -23.89 1.41
C ASP A 44 16.79 -24.47 1.75
N LYS A 45 16.12 -23.89 2.75
CA LYS A 45 14.75 -24.29 3.12
C LYS A 45 13.76 -23.96 2.00
N ILE A 46 13.84 -22.76 1.43
CA ILE A 46 12.91 -22.36 0.37
C ILE A 46 13.05 -23.30 -0.84
N GLU A 47 14.27 -23.60 -1.26
CA GLU A 47 14.53 -24.51 -2.38
C GLU A 47 14.03 -25.94 -2.09
N GLU A 48 14.22 -26.43 -0.86
CA GLU A 48 13.69 -27.72 -0.43
C GLU A 48 12.16 -27.78 -0.54
N TYR A 49 11.45 -26.74 -0.08
CA TYR A 49 9.99 -26.70 -0.17
C TYR A 49 9.48 -26.48 -1.61
N ILE A 50 10.22 -25.76 -2.44
CA ILE A 50 9.91 -25.65 -3.88
C ILE A 50 10.00 -27.04 -4.52
N LEU A 51 11.10 -27.76 -4.29
CA LEU A 51 11.28 -29.10 -4.83
C LEU A 51 10.14 -30.04 -4.38
N LYS A 52 9.72 -29.97 -3.12
CA LYS A 52 8.61 -30.78 -2.58
C LYS A 52 7.24 -30.47 -3.17
N VAL A 53 7.02 -29.26 -3.69
CA VAL A 53 5.69 -28.80 -4.14
C VAL A 53 5.57 -28.79 -5.66
N GLU A 54 6.63 -28.37 -6.36
CA GLU A 54 6.66 -28.25 -7.82
C GLU A 54 7.35 -29.44 -8.50
N ASP A 55 7.95 -30.36 -7.73
CA ASP A 55 8.81 -31.46 -8.24
C ASP A 55 9.94 -30.95 -9.16
N LYS A 56 10.35 -29.69 -8.98
CA LYS A 56 11.39 -29.01 -9.76
C LYS A 56 12.38 -28.33 -8.84
N ALA A 57 13.67 -28.55 -9.11
CA ALA A 57 14.73 -27.81 -8.46
C ALA A 57 14.84 -26.43 -9.12
N ILE A 58 14.63 -25.38 -8.33
CA ILE A 58 14.77 -23.99 -8.74
C ILE A 58 15.81 -23.38 -7.82
N ASP A 59 16.90 -22.88 -8.40
CA ASP A 59 17.95 -22.16 -7.67
C ASP A 59 17.50 -20.72 -7.45
N ILE A 60 17.40 -20.32 -6.18
CA ILE A 60 17.02 -18.96 -5.80
C ILE A 60 18.28 -18.11 -5.63
N SER A 61 18.28 -16.93 -6.23
CA SER A 61 19.37 -15.97 -6.03
C SER A 61 19.45 -15.50 -4.57
N GLN A 62 20.64 -15.61 -3.97
CA GLN A 62 20.93 -15.10 -2.62
C GLN A 62 20.62 -13.59 -2.49
N ASN A 63 20.78 -12.85 -3.59
CA ASN A 63 20.53 -11.41 -3.63
C ASN A 63 19.06 -11.09 -3.40
N LEU A 64 18.13 -11.92 -3.89
CA LEU A 64 16.69 -11.71 -3.68
C LEU A 64 16.30 -11.85 -2.22
N ILE A 65 16.93 -12.77 -1.52
CA ILE A 65 16.71 -12.96 -0.08
C ILE A 65 17.23 -11.76 0.70
N GLN A 66 18.38 -11.21 0.31
CA GLN A 66 18.90 -9.97 0.88
C GLN A 66 17.97 -8.78 0.60
N ASP A 67 17.45 -8.67 -0.62
CA ASP A 67 16.53 -7.61 -1.01
C ASP A 67 15.20 -7.69 -0.23
N LEU A 68 14.71 -8.90 0.05
CA LEU A 68 13.53 -9.13 0.90
C LEU A 68 13.77 -8.71 2.36
N ARG A 69 14.99 -8.80 2.86
CA ARG A 69 15.35 -8.29 4.20
C ARG A 69 15.36 -6.77 4.26
N ASN A 70 15.43 -6.10 3.12
CA ASN A 70 15.38 -4.65 3.02
C ASN A 70 13.93 -4.16 2.89
N PHE A 71 13.34 -3.72 4.01
CA PHE A 71 11.97 -3.22 4.05
C PHE A 71 11.76 -1.97 3.18
N ASP A 72 12.74 -1.06 3.08
CA ASP A 72 12.65 0.10 2.19
C ASP A 72 12.48 -0.37 0.74
N HIS A 73 13.24 -1.39 0.33
CA HIS A 73 13.14 -1.95 -1.01
C HIS A 73 11.77 -2.60 -1.27
N CYS A 74 11.23 -3.32 -0.28
CA CYS A 74 9.89 -3.93 -0.36
C CYS A 74 8.78 -2.87 -0.50
N LEU A 75 8.90 -1.75 0.21
CA LEU A 75 7.96 -0.62 0.10
C LEU A 75 8.04 0.05 -1.27
N GLU A 76 9.25 0.28 -1.77
CA GLU A 76 9.45 0.93 -3.08
C GLU A 76 9.09 0.05 -4.29
N LYS A 77 9.10 -1.29 -4.13
CA LYS A 77 8.58 -2.22 -5.15
C LYS A 77 7.08 -2.02 -5.38
N ARG A 78 6.32 -1.59 -4.37
CA ARG A 78 4.87 -1.40 -4.46
C ARG A 78 4.56 -0.09 -5.20
N LYS A 79 4.46 -0.13 -6.53
CA LYS A 79 4.26 1.06 -7.39
C LYS A 79 2.81 1.33 -7.81
N SER A 80 1.86 0.51 -7.37
CA SER A 80 0.45 0.68 -7.69
C SER A 80 -0.11 1.96 -7.06
N GLN A 81 -1.13 2.55 -7.69
CA GLN A 81 -1.75 3.75 -7.17
C GLN A 81 -2.28 3.52 -5.74
N GLY A 82 -1.91 4.41 -4.81
CA GLY A 82 -2.34 4.32 -3.40
C GLY A 82 -1.53 3.31 -2.57
N SER A 83 -0.41 2.82 -3.09
CA SER A 83 0.52 1.98 -2.35
C SER A 83 1.24 2.75 -1.22
N PRO A 84 1.94 2.03 -0.31
CA PRO A 84 2.76 2.66 0.72
C PRO A 84 4.14 3.13 0.23
N SER A 85 4.41 3.14 -1.08
CA SER A 85 5.68 3.67 -1.60
C SER A 85 5.82 5.16 -1.30
N LYS A 86 7.05 5.65 -1.08
CA LYS A 86 7.29 7.07 -0.75
C LYS A 86 6.69 8.00 -1.81
N LYS A 87 6.81 7.61 -3.08
CA LYS A 87 6.24 8.35 -4.21
C LYS A 87 4.72 8.46 -4.13
N GLU A 88 4.01 7.35 -3.94
CA GLU A 88 2.54 7.35 -3.90
C GLU A 88 1.99 8.06 -2.66
N VAL A 89 2.66 7.89 -1.52
CA VAL A 89 2.33 8.62 -0.29
C VAL A 89 2.47 10.12 -0.51
N GLN A 90 3.57 10.58 -1.13
CA GLN A 90 3.74 12.01 -1.43
C GLN A 90 2.64 12.53 -2.37
N LEU A 91 2.35 11.79 -3.45
CA LEU A 91 1.26 12.16 -4.38
C LEU A 91 -0.10 12.26 -3.67
N ASN A 92 -0.37 11.38 -2.70
CA ASN A 92 -1.60 11.44 -1.91
C ASN A 92 -1.62 12.63 -0.96
N ILE A 93 -0.50 12.97 -0.32
CA ILE A 93 -0.38 14.17 0.51
C ILE A 93 -0.69 15.42 -0.32
N ASP A 94 -0.09 15.54 -1.51
CA ASP A 94 -0.31 16.69 -2.39
C ASP A 94 -1.78 16.80 -2.83
N LYS A 95 -2.42 15.67 -3.17
CA LYS A 95 -3.86 15.62 -3.48
C LYS A 95 -4.73 16.07 -2.29
N LEU A 96 -4.38 15.66 -1.07
CA LEU A 96 -5.12 16.05 0.14
C LEU A 96 -4.97 17.54 0.43
N ILE A 97 -3.78 18.11 0.25
CA ILE A 97 -3.54 19.56 0.40
C ILE A 97 -4.40 20.33 -0.61
N ASN A 98 -4.36 19.95 -1.89
CA ASN A 98 -5.16 20.61 -2.93
C ASN A 98 -6.67 20.51 -2.67
N SER A 99 -7.11 19.36 -2.16
CA SER A 99 -8.52 19.13 -1.80
C SER A 99 -8.94 20.01 -0.62
N LYS A 100 -8.09 20.11 0.41
CA LYS A 100 -8.32 20.98 1.57
C LYS A 100 -8.47 22.44 1.15
N ASP A 101 -7.58 22.93 0.30
CA ASP A 101 -7.62 24.32 -0.16
C ASP A 101 -8.88 24.61 -0.98
N SER A 102 -9.24 23.69 -1.86
CA SER A 102 -10.45 23.79 -2.68
C SER A 102 -11.72 23.80 -1.82
N LEU A 103 -11.79 22.92 -0.82
CA LEU A 103 -12.91 22.85 0.12
C LEU A 103 -13.00 24.13 0.98
N SER A 104 -11.86 24.65 1.44
CA SER A 104 -11.80 25.89 2.21
C SER A 104 -12.33 27.09 1.40
N LYS A 105 -11.88 27.23 0.15
CA LYS A 105 -12.39 28.27 -0.77
C LYS A 105 -13.89 28.13 -1.02
N LEU A 106 -14.37 26.90 -1.22
CA LEU A 106 -15.79 26.63 -1.42
C LEU A 106 -16.61 26.98 -0.17
N TYR A 107 -16.11 26.66 1.01
CA TYR A 107 -16.70 26.99 2.29
C TYR A 107 -16.84 28.51 2.45
N LEU A 108 -15.75 29.28 2.28
CA LEU A 108 -15.76 30.74 2.37
C LEU A 108 -16.75 31.39 1.40
N LYS A 109 -16.77 30.92 0.14
CA LYS A 109 -17.72 31.43 -0.87
C LYS A 109 -19.18 31.17 -0.48
N ARG A 110 -19.46 30.05 0.19
CA ARG A 110 -20.81 29.72 0.66
C ARG A 110 -21.20 30.56 1.88
N THR A 111 -20.30 30.75 2.84
CA THR A 111 -20.57 31.57 4.01
C THR A 111 -20.78 33.03 3.64
N GLU A 112 -19.97 33.60 2.75
CA GLU A 112 -20.17 34.97 2.23
C GLU A 112 -21.53 35.17 1.58
N LYS A 113 -21.99 34.19 0.78
CA LYS A 113 -23.33 34.25 0.16
C LYS A 113 -24.44 34.26 1.20
N ILE A 114 -24.30 33.45 2.25
CA ILE A 114 -25.27 33.38 3.34
C ILE A 114 -25.30 34.71 4.10
N GLU A 115 -24.15 35.29 4.43
CA GLU A 115 -24.08 36.57 5.13
C GLU A 115 -24.63 37.74 4.29
N LYS A 116 -24.36 37.76 2.98
CA LYS A 116 -24.99 38.73 2.05
C LYS A 116 -26.52 38.57 2.00
N ALA A 117 -27.03 37.35 1.99
CA ALA A 117 -28.48 37.10 1.99
C ALA A 117 -29.12 37.52 3.32
N LYS A 118 -28.46 37.27 4.47
CA LYS A 118 -28.92 37.71 5.79
C LYS A 118 -28.98 39.22 5.90
N SER A 119 -27.90 39.92 5.54
CA SER A 119 -27.84 41.38 5.58
C SER A 119 -28.88 42.02 4.65
N LEU A 120 -29.07 41.50 3.44
CA LEU A 120 -30.14 41.95 2.54
C LEU A 120 -31.52 41.78 3.19
N ARG A 121 -31.81 40.61 3.77
CA ARG A 121 -33.08 40.36 4.46
C ARG A 121 -33.29 41.35 5.61
N GLU A 122 -32.27 41.62 6.40
CA GLU A 122 -32.33 42.58 7.52
C GLU A 122 -32.60 44.01 7.03
N SER A 123 -31.97 44.43 5.93
CA SER A 123 -32.23 45.74 5.32
C SER A 123 -33.69 45.88 4.85
N ILE A 124 -34.22 44.87 4.15
CA ILE A 124 -35.61 44.87 3.68
C ILE A 124 -36.59 44.92 4.86
N ILE A 125 -36.34 44.16 5.93
CA ILE A 125 -37.20 44.18 7.12
C ILE A 125 -37.19 45.57 7.78
N LYS A 126 -36.05 46.26 7.78
CA LYS A 126 -35.93 47.61 8.33
C LYS A 126 -36.72 48.62 7.50
N ASP A 127 -36.59 48.56 6.17
CA ASP A 127 -37.29 49.46 5.24
C ASP A 127 -38.82 49.28 5.28
N LEU A 128 -39.31 48.07 5.56
CA LEU A 128 -40.75 47.80 5.71
C LEU A 128 -41.33 48.24 7.06
N LYS A 129 -40.48 48.51 8.06
CA LYS A 129 -40.89 48.94 9.41
C LYS A 129 -40.78 50.45 9.63
N SER A 130 -40.08 51.16 8.74
CA SER A 130 -40.03 52.62 8.65
C SER A 130 -41.17 53.16 7.80
#